data_AF-A0A9E4IQC7-F1
#
_entry.id   AF-A0A9E4IQC7-F1
#
_cell.length_a   1.000
_cell.length_b   1.000
_cell.length_c   1.000
_cell.angle_alpha   90.00
_cell.angle_beta   90.00
_cell.angle_gamma   90.00
#
_symmetry.space_group_name_H-M   'P 1'
#
loop_
_entity.id
_entity.type
_entity.pdbx_description
1 polymer ?
#
loop_
_entity_poly.entity_id
_entity_poly.type
_entity_poly.pdbx_seq_one_letter_code
_entity_poly.pdbx_strand_id
1 'polypeptide(L)'
;MIGFRHADPRYPFLWEGPEQPAARWHAAGDGPVHYFCDTPDGAWAEFLRHEEITDPEDLATIRHALWAVDLGHQQHAKPDLPQEVLTGGYASYAACRTEASRQRGLGADGLEAPSAALLPGAARGWRVDGGLQPGAPRDGVVYVLFGRRPDLIGWRATAAGQPDQALLAAVRPLE
;
A
#
# COMPACT_ATOMS: atom_id res chain seq x y z
N MET A 1 3.49 -6.72 13.42
CA MET A 1 2.25 -6.09 12.88
C MET A 1 2.02 -6.69 11.52
N ILE A 2 0.77 -7.00 11.13
CA ILE A 2 0.51 -7.55 9.80
C ILE A 2 0.26 -6.42 8.80
N GLY A 3 1.07 -6.39 7.73
CA GLY A 3 0.83 -5.60 6.54
C GLY A 3 0.39 -6.47 5.36
N PHE A 4 -0.32 -5.88 4.42
CA PHE A 4 -0.86 -6.55 3.25
C PHE A 4 -0.28 -5.96 1.98
N ARG A 5 0.04 -6.81 1.01
CA ARG A 5 0.41 -6.37 -0.33
C ARG A 5 0.02 -7.40 -1.38
N HIS A 6 -0.25 -6.93 -2.58
CA HIS A 6 -0.40 -7.81 -3.73
C HIS A 6 0.91 -7.91 -4.52
N ALA A 7 1.03 -8.98 -5.30
CA ALA A 7 2.03 -9.14 -6.33
C ALA A 7 1.46 -10.02 -7.44
N ASP A 8 2.00 -9.90 -8.65
CA ASP A 8 1.76 -10.91 -9.67
C ASP A 8 2.22 -12.29 -9.14
N PRO A 9 1.40 -13.35 -9.26
CA PRO A 9 1.67 -14.64 -8.63
C PRO A 9 2.97 -15.33 -9.09
N ARG A 10 3.56 -14.88 -10.20
CA ARG A 10 4.82 -15.38 -10.75
C ARG A 10 6.04 -14.88 -9.97
N TYR A 11 5.89 -13.82 -9.19
CA TYR A 11 7.00 -13.17 -8.49
C TYR A 11 6.87 -13.29 -6.96
N PRO A 12 7.99 -13.23 -6.22
CA PRO A 12 7.96 -13.13 -4.77
C PRO A 12 7.29 -11.82 -4.31
N PHE A 13 6.80 -11.80 -3.08
CA PHE A 13 6.15 -10.61 -2.50
C PHE A 13 7.15 -9.49 -2.15
N LEU A 14 8.46 -9.74 -2.19
CA LEU A 14 9.51 -8.75 -1.99
C LEU A 14 10.40 -8.69 -3.22
N TRP A 15 10.90 -7.49 -3.46
CA TRP A 15 11.99 -7.25 -4.38
C TRP A 15 13.34 -7.47 -3.70
N GLU A 16 14.32 -7.95 -4.45
CA GLU A 16 15.69 -8.10 -3.94
C GLU A 16 16.65 -7.05 -4.49
N GLY A 17 16.35 -6.51 -5.67
CA GLY A 17 17.20 -5.56 -6.39
C GLY A 17 16.61 -4.15 -6.50
N PRO A 18 17.42 -3.18 -6.96
CA PRO A 18 17.04 -1.77 -7.07
C PRO A 18 16.24 -1.42 -8.33
N GLU A 19 16.07 -2.38 -9.25
CA GLU A 19 15.43 -2.20 -10.56
C GLU A 19 13.89 -2.14 -10.47
N GLN A 20 13.40 -1.27 -9.58
CA GLN A 20 11.99 -0.97 -9.43
C GLN A 20 11.66 0.34 -10.17
N PRO A 21 10.52 0.41 -10.88
CA PRO A 21 10.00 1.67 -11.37
C PRO A 21 9.74 2.65 -10.21
N ALA A 22 10.09 3.91 -10.42
CA ALA A 22 9.89 4.94 -9.40
C ALA A 22 8.41 5.07 -9.00
N ALA A 23 8.12 5.14 -7.70
CA ALA A 23 6.76 5.32 -7.18
C ALA A 23 6.68 6.53 -6.23
N ARG A 24 5.62 6.66 -5.43
CA ARG A 24 5.40 7.83 -4.55
C ARG A 24 6.58 8.10 -3.60
N TRP A 25 7.12 7.06 -2.95
CA TRP A 25 8.11 7.19 -1.88
C TRP A 25 9.52 6.77 -2.29
N HIS A 26 9.80 6.59 -3.58
CA HIS A 26 11.14 6.27 -4.06
C HIS A 26 11.35 6.68 -5.53
N ALA A 27 12.57 7.11 -5.87
CA ALA A 27 13.02 7.32 -7.23
C ALA A 27 13.54 6.02 -7.87
N ALA A 28 13.76 6.06 -9.18
CA ALA A 28 14.39 4.92 -9.88
C ALA A 28 15.82 4.72 -9.34
N GLY A 29 16.16 3.48 -9.00
CA GLY A 29 17.46 3.12 -8.42
C GLY A 29 17.55 3.23 -6.88
N ASP A 30 16.53 3.79 -6.22
CA ASP A 30 16.47 3.85 -4.75
C ASP A 30 16.15 2.50 -4.08
N GLY A 31 15.77 1.50 -4.89
CA GLY A 31 15.24 0.24 -4.42
C GLY A 31 16.26 -0.72 -3.76
N PRO A 32 15.77 -1.82 -3.19
CA PRO A 32 14.37 -2.20 -3.14
C PRO A 32 13.58 -1.38 -2.11
N VAL A 33 12.36 -1.01 -2.47
CA VAL A 33 11.36 -0.40 -1.59
C VAL A 33 10.10 -1.26 -1.60
N HIS A 34 9.47 -1.43 -0.44
CA HIS A 34 8.33 -2.32 -0.25
C HIS A 34 7.15 -1.58 0.32
N TYR A 35 5.99 -1.69 -0.33
CA TYR A 35 4.76 -1.03 0.07
C TYR A 35 3.82 -2.09 0.65
N PHE A 36 3.26 -1.79 1.82
CA PHE A 36 2.26 -2.61 2.50
C PHE A 36 1.15 -1.69 2.99
N CYS A 37 -0.07 -2.21 3.04
CA CYS A 37 -1.20 -1.55 3.67
C CYS A 37 -1.56 -2.25 4.98
N ASP A 38 -2.17 -1.51 5.89
CA ASP A 38 -2.68 -2.08 7.15
C ASP A 38 -3.92 -2.99 6.97
N THR A 39 -4.50 -3.03 5.76
CA THR A 39 -5.68 -3.83 5.40
C THR A 39 -5.55 -4.45 4.02
N PRO A 40 -6.22 -5.60 3.76
CA PRO A 40 -6.35 -6.16 2.42
C PRO A 40 -6.93 -5.17 1.41
N ASP A 41 -8.01 -4.48 1.79
CA ASP A 41 -8.70 -3.51 0.94
C ASP A 41 -7.80 -2.31 0.63
N GLY A 42 -7.00 -1.85 1.59
CA GLY A 42 -5.98 -0.84 1.32
C GLY A 42 -4.96 -1.29 0.27
N ALA A 43 -4.48 -2.54 0.36
CA ALA A 43 -3.52 -3.07 -0.62
C ALA A 43 -4.11 -3.13 -2.02
N TRP A 44 -5.38 -3.53 -2.14
CA TRP A 44 -6.10 -3.50 -3.40
C TRP A 44 -6.41 -2.07 -3.88
N ALA A 45 -6.74 -1.14 -2.99
CA ALA A 45 -6.99 0.24 -3.36
C ALA A 45 -5.74 0.90 -3.96
N GLU A 46 -4.56 0.67 -3.37
CA GLU A 46 -3.29 1.17 -3.93
C GLU A 46 -3.02 0.56 -5.32
N PHE A 47 -3.34 -0.71 -5.54
CA PHE A 47 -3.28 -1.33 -6.88
C PHE A 47 -4.20 -0.64 -7.88
N LEU A 48 -5.49 -0.56 -7.55
CA LEU A 48 -6.53 -0.01 -8.42
C LEU A 48 -6.21 1.44 -8.77
N ARG A 49 -5.74 2.23 -7.80
CA ARG A 49 -5.32 3.61 -8.05
C ARG A 49 -4.09 3.68 -8.96
N HIS A 50 -3.10 2.81 -8.75
CA HIS A 50 -1.87 2.84 -9.52
C HIS A 50 -2.08 2.47 -10.99
N GLU A 51 -2.92 1.46 -11.24
CA GLU A 51 -3.29 1.01 -12.57
C GLU A 51 -4.46 1.82 -13.17
N GLU A 52 -4.96 2.82 -12.44
CA GLU A 52 -6.08 3.69 -12.83
C GLU A 52 -7.37 2.91 -13.18
N ILE A 53 -7.57 1.76 -12.55
CA ILE A 53 -8.73 0.89 -12.76
C ILE A 53 -9.95 1.46 -12.05
N THR A 54 -10.95 1.82 -12.84
CA THR A 54 -12.23 2.38 -12.35
C THR A 54 -13.46 1.62 -12.84
N ASP A 55 -13.31 0.76 -13.86
CA ASP A 55 -14.38 -0.05 -14.40
C ASP A 55 -14.51 -1.39 -13.64
N PRO A 56 -15.71 -1.73 -13.13
CA PRO A 56 -15.99 -3.07 -12.60
C PRO A 56 -15.61 -4.23 -13.53
N GLU A 57 -15.72 -4.07 -14.85
CA GLU A 57 -15.41 -5.15 -15.80
C GLU A 57 -13.92 -5.49 -15.80
N ASP A 58 -13.04 -4.50 -15.62
CA ASP A 58 -11.60 -4.69 -15.56
C ASP A 58 -11.19 -5.55 -14.36
N LEU A 59 -11.95 -5.51 -13.26
CA LEU A 59 -11.65 -6.30 -12.05
C LEU A 59 -11.63 -7.80 -12.33
N ALA A 60 -12.47 -8.26 -13.26
CA ALA A 60 -12.57 -9.67 -13.61
C ALA A 60 -11.28 -10.22 -14.26
N THR A 61 -10.40 -9.33 -14.75
CA THR A 61 -9.11 -9.68 -15.37
C THR A 61 -7.97 -9.81 -14.35
N ILE A 62 -8.15 -9.28 -13.13
CA ILE A 62 -7.10 -9.23 -12.11
C ILE A 62 -6.90 -10.61 -11.49
N ARG A 63 -5.66 -11.12 -11.50
CA ARG A 63 -5.29 -12.37 -10.82
C ARG A 63 -3.98 -12.19 -10.07
N HIS A 64 -4.03 -11.54 -8.91
CA HIS A 64 -2.85 -11.28 -8.09
C HIS A 64 -2.83 -12.13 -6.82
N ALA A 65 -1.62 -12.46 -6.35
CA ALA A 65 -1.45 -13.07 -5.05
C ALA A 65 -1.53 -11.96 -3.99
N LEU A 66 -2.34 -12.16 -2.96
CA LEU A 66 -2.38 -11.30 -1.78
C LEU A 66 -1.57 -11.94 -0.66
N TRP A 67 -0.69 -11.16 -0.06
CA TRP A 67 0.18 -11.59 1.03
C TRP A 67 -0.14 -10.83 2.30
N ALA A 68 -0.25 -11.55 3.41
CA ALA A 68 -0.19 -11.02 4.76
C ALA A 68 1.25 -11.19 5.25
N VAL A 69 1.90 -10.13 5.72
CA VAL A 69 3.34 -10.12 6.03
C VAL A 69 3.53 -9.55 7.43
N ASP A 70 4.28 -10.24 8.28
CA ASP A 70 4.66 -9.69 9.57
C ASP A 70 5.78 -8.68 9.39
N LEU A 71 5.45 -7.41 9.62
CA LEU A 71 6.36 -6.27 9.58
C LEU A 71 7.08 -6.05 10.92
N GLY A 72 6.83 -6.90 11.92
CA GLY A 72 7.36 -6.72 13.28
C GLY A 72 6.72 -5.54 14.01
N HIS A 73 7.37 -5.06 15.06
CA HIS A 73 6.87 -3.97 15.93
C HIS A 73 7.74 -2.71 15.86
N GLN A 74 8.45 -2.51 14.74
CA GLN A 74 9.31 -1.35 14.57
C GLN A 74 8.48 -0.07 14.42
N GLN A 75 8.95 1.02 15.02
CA GLN A 75 8.38 2.34 14.76
C GLN A 75 8.96 2.84 13.43
N HIS A 76 8.08 3.14 12.49
CA HIS A 76 8.46 3.74 11.22
C HIS A 76 8.43 5.26 11.33
N ALA A 77 9.29 5.93 10.56
CA ALA A 77 9.30 7.39 10.54
C ALA A 77 7.99 7.92 9.92
N LYS A 78 7.48 9.01 10.46
CA LYS A 78 6.31 9.70 9.92
C LYS A 78 6.79 10.83 9.02
N PRO A 79 6.42 10.83 7.73
CA PRO A 79 6.79 11.93 6.83
C PRO A 79 6.24 13.26 7.34
N ASP A 80 7.09 14.29 7.35
CA ASP A 80 6.68 15.65 7.73
C ASP A 80 6.23 16.42 6.48
N LEU A 81 5.03 16.09 6.00
CA LEU A 81 4.43 16.70 4.80
C LEU A 81 2.95 17.03 5.05
N PRO A 82 2.42 18.07 4.40
CA PRO A 82 0.98 18.36 4.44
C PRO A 82 0.12 17.21 3.90
N GLN A 83 -1.09 17.07 4.42
CA GLN A 83 -2.02 15.97 4.08
C GLN A 83 -2.35 15.91 2.59
N GLU A 84 -2.45 17.07 1.94
CA GLU A 84 -2.67 17.22 0.50
C GLU A 84 -1.51 16.69 -0.34
N VAL A 85 -0.28 16.73 0.20
CA VAL A 85 0.90 16.12 -0.45
C VAL A 85 0.89 14.62 -0.21
N LEU A 86 0.64 14.19 1.03
CA LEU A 86 0.60 12.75 1.39
C LEU A 86 -0.42 11.97 0.57
N THR A 87 -1.55 12.59 0.26
CA THR A 87 -2.69 11.92 -0.41
C THR A 87 -2.95 12.42 -1.84
N GLY A 88 -2.20 13.42 -2.32
CA GLY A 88 -2.28 13.96 -3.68
C GLY A 88 -1.80 12.97 -4.75
N GLY A 89 -1.95 13.30 -6.03
CA GLY A 89 -1.48 12.43 -7.12
C GLY A 89 -0.09 12.81 -7.64
N TYR A 90 0.16 12.74 -8.94
CA TYR A 90 1.52 12.73 -9.49
C TYR A 90 2.34 13.99 -9.15
N ALA A 91 1.69 15.15 -9.09
CA ALA A 91 2.34 16.41 -8.72
C ALA A 91 2.97 16.38 -7.31
N SER A 92 2.47 15.52 -6.42
CA SER A 92 2.99 15.37 -5.05
C SER A 92 4.24 14.47 -4.95
N TYR A 93 4.53 13.65 -5.96
CA TYR A 93 5.53 12.58 -5.85
C TYR A 93 6.94 13.12 -5.62
N ALA A 94 7.29 14.26 -6.22
CA ALA A 94 8.61 14.87 -6.02
C ALA A 94 8.85 15.23 -4.55
N ALA A 95 7.84 15.79 -3.87
CA ALA A 95 7.92 16.12 -2.45
C ALA A 95 7.98 14.85 -1.57
N CYS A 96 7.14 13.85 -1.85
CA CYS A 96 7.18 12.56 -1.14
C CYS A 96 8.54 11.86 -1.28
N ARG A 97 9.12 11.82 -2.48
CA ARG A 97 10.46 11.21 -2.72
C ARG A 97 11.57 11.98 -2.00
N THR A 98 11.50 13.30 -2.00
CA THR A 98 12.46 14.15 -1.27
C THR A 98 12.42 13.84 0.23
N GLU A 99 11.21 13.75 0.79
CA GLU A 99 11.03 13.41 2.20
C GLU A 99 11.48 11.97 2.52
N ALA A 100 11.15 10.98 1.69
CA ALA A 100 11.66 9.62 1.87
C ALA A 100 13.20 9.57 1.83
N SER A 101 13.83 10.29 0.91
CA SER A 101 15.28 10.40 0.83
C SER A 101 15.88 11.02 2.08
N ARG A 102 15.28 12.10 2.59
CA ARG A 102 15.68 12.75 3.85
C ARG A 102 15.60 11.78 5.03
N GLN A 103 14.48 11.06 5.16
CA GLN A 103 14.27 10.10 6.25
C GLN A 103 15.27 8.93 6.19
N ARG A 104 15.57 8.41 5.00
CA ARG A 104 16.65 7.42 4.81
C ARG A 104 18.02 7.98 5.22
N GLY A 105 18.31 9.23 4.86
CA GLY A 105 19.53 9.93 5.28
C GLY A 105 19.65 10.10 6.81
N LEU A 106 18.52 10.10 7.52
CA LEU A 106 18.46 10.10 8.99
C LEU A 106 18.51 8.69 9.60
N GLY A 107 18.61 7.65 8.78
CA GLY A 107 18.70 6.26 9.22
C GLY A 107 17.35 5.56 9.41
N ALA A 108 16.25 6.14 8.92
CA ALA A 108 14.96 5.44 8.92
C ALA A 108 15.01 4.22 7.98
N ASP A 109 14.50 3.09 8.45
CA ASP A 109 14.36 1.84 7.68
C ASP A 109 12.98 1.69 7.03
N GLY A 110 12.08 2.63 7.29
CA GLY A 110 10.77 2.72 6.66
C GLY A 110 9.96 3.93 7.10
N LEU A 111 8.81 4.10 6.45
CA LEU A 111 7.83 5.16 6.69
C LEU A 111 6.46 4.57 7.03
N GLU A 112 5.71 5.28 7.87
CA GLU A 112 4.27 5.12 8.07
C GLU A 112 3.58 6.39 7.56
N ALA A 113 2.72 6.24 6.55
CA ALA A 113 2.01 7.34 5.93
C ALA A 113 0.51 7.01 5.76
N PRO A 114 -0.38 8.01 5.69
CA PRO A 114 -1.76 7.77 5.26
C PRO A 114 -1.79 7.08 3.89
N SER A 115 -2.74 6.16 3.69
CA SER A 115 -3.03 5.65 2.35
C SER A 115 -3.48 6.83 1.49
N ALA A 116 -2.80 6.97 0.36
CA ALA A 116 -3.19 7.96 -0.61
C ALA A 116 -4.39 7.43 -1.41
N ALA A 117 -4.48 6.10 -1.60
CA ALA A 117 -5.49 5.49 -2.43
C ALA A 117 -6.89 5.43 -1.82
N LEU A 118 -7.02 5.29 -0.50
CA LEU A 118 -8.34 5.26 0.12
C LEU A 118 -8.92 6.66 0.39
N LEU A 119 -10.24 6.78 0.25
CA LEU A 119 -11.00 7.90 0.81
C LEU A 119 -10.97 7.85 2.36
N PRO A 120 -11.13 9.01 3.05
CA PRO A 120 -11.19 9.04 4.51
C PRO A 120 -12.27 8.10 5.07
N GLY A 121 -11.94 7.38 6.13
CA GLY A 121 -12.81 6.42 6.81
C GLY A 121 -13.06 5.12 6.05
N ALA A 122 -12.50 4.94 4.85
CA ALA A 122 -12.81 3.82 3.97
C ALA A 122 -12.02 2.53 4.27
N ALA A 123 -10.97 2.58 5.10
CA ALA A 123 -10.21 1.39 5.54
C ALA A 123 -10.88 0.65 6.71
N ARG A 124 -12.22 0.70 6.76
CA ARG A 124 -13.04 0.05 7.78
C ARG A 124 -13.05 -1.47 7.58
N GLY A 125 -13.19 -2.19 8.68
CA GLY A 125 -13.41 -3.64 8.65
C GLY A 125 -14.88 -4.01 8.68
N TRP A 126 -15.14 -5.26 9.04
CA TRP A 126 -16.48 -5.80 9.25
C TRP A 126 -16.61 -6.32 10.69
N ARG A 127 -17.82 -6.31 11.22
CA ARG A 127 -18.19 -6.93 12.51
C ARG A 127 -19.39 -7.83 12.32
N VAL A 128 -19.56 -8.79 13.23
CA VAL A 128 -20.73 -9.68 13.24
C VAL A 128 -21.63 -9.32 14.41
N ASP A 129 -22.79 -8.74 14.10
CA ASP A 129 -23.80 -8.32 15.07
C ASP A 129 -25.16 -8.28 14.35
N GLY A 130 -25.95 -9.34 14.49
CA GLY A 130 -27.15 -9.55 13.68
C GLY A 130 -26.88 -9.79 12.19
N GLY A 131 -25.69 -10.29 11.85
CA GLY A 131 -25.20 -10.46 10.48
C GLY A 131 -23.89 -9.69 10.25
N LEU A 132 -23.38 -9.73 9.01
CA LEU A 132 -22.18 -9.00 8.63
C LEU A 132 -22.52 -7.50 8.50
N GLN A 133 -21.87 -6.67 9.31
CA GLN A 133 -22.10 -5.23 9.37
C GLN A 133 -20.78 -4.48 9.19
N PRO A 134 -20.78 -3.26 8.63
CA PRO A 134 -19.59 -2.43 8.60
C PRO A 134 -19.07 -2.16 10.03
N GLY A 135 -17.75 -2.22 10.18
CA GLY A 135 -17.06 -1.76 11.37
C GLY A 135 -17.01 -0.23 11.45
N ALA A 136 -16.37 0.28 12.51
CA ALA A 136 -16.15 1.72 12.65
C ALA A 136 -15.32 2.27 11.48
N PRO A 137 -15.60 3.51 11.00
CA PRO A 137 -14.76 4.18 10.01
C PRO A 137 -13.30 4.27 10.48
N ARG A 138 -12.38 4.08 9.55
CA ARG A 138 -10.93 4.14 9.82
C ARG A 138 -10.18 4.59 8.58
N ASP A 139 -9.19 5.45 8.76
CA ASP A 139 -8.29 5.83 7.68
C ASP A 139 -7.26 4.73 7.41
N GLY A 140 -6.91 4.54 6.15
CA GLY A 140 -5.91 3.57 5.74
C GLY A 140 -4.50 4.07 6.00
N VAL A 141 -3.60 3.15 6.29
CA VAL A 141 -2.18 3.41 6.49
C VAL A 141 -1.36 2.56 5.52
N VAL A 142 -0.32 3.17 4.94
CA VAL A 142 0.69 2.51 4.13
C VAL A 142 2.02 2.52 4.88
N TYR A 143 2.65 1.36 4.92
CA TYR A 143 4.02 1.16 5.40
C TYR A 143 4.96 1.02 4.20
N VAL A 144 6.01 1.82 4.18
CA VAL A 144 7.03 1.81 3.14
C VAL A 144 8.34 1.36 3.76
N LEU A 145 8.84 0.18 3.43
CA LEU A 145 10.10 -0.33 3.98
C LEU A 145 11.23 -0.17 2.97
N PHE A 146 12.39 0.28 3.45
CA PHE A 146 13.56 0.54 2.62
C PHE A 146 14.59 -0.60 2.73
N GLY A 147 15.24 -0.87 1.60
CA GLY A 147 16.31 -1.86 1.53
C GLY A 147 15.78 -3.30 1.53
N ARG A 148 16.72 -4.26 1.43
CA ARG A 148 16.38 -5.68 1.43
C ARG A 148 15.82 -6.09 2.79
N ARG A 149 14.77 -6.90 2.77
CA ARG A 149 14.06 -7.36 3.96
C ARG A 149 13.99 -8.90 4.06
N PRO A 150 15.13 -9.61 4.16
CA PRO A 150 15.14 -11.07 4.27
C PRO A 150 14.56 -11.58 5.61
N ASP A 151 14.38 -10.66 6.57
CA ASP A 151 13.78 -10.88 7.88
C ASP A 151 12.25 -11.06 7.83
N LEU A 152 11.58 -10.54 6.79
CA LEU A 152 10.12 -10.53 6.74
C LEU A 152 9.54 -11.89 6.35
N ILE A 153 8.56 -12.33 7.11
CA ILE A 153 7.81 -13.56 6.85
C ILE A 153 6.43 -13.22 6.30
N GLY A 154 6.15 -13.75 5.11
CA GLY A 154 4.88 -13.57 4.42
C GLY A 154 4.10 -14.88 4.31
N TRP A 155 2.80 -14.79 4.54
CA TRP A 155 1.83 -15.85 4.26
C TRP A 155 0.94 -15.41 3.11
N ARG A 156 0.88 -16.24 2.08
CA ARG A 156 -0.01 -16.01 0.94
C ARG A 156 -1.45 -16.24 1.40
N ALA A 157 -2.20 -15.15 1.54
CA ALA A 157 -3.61 -15.16 1.90
C ALA A 157 -4.47 -15.65 0.74
N THR A 158 -4.12 -15.24 -0.49
CA THR A 158 -4.79 -15.68 -1.73
C THR A 158 -3.75 -15.86 -2.84
N ALA A 159 -3.87 -16.92 -3.64
CA ALA A 159 -2.93 -17.18 -4.74
C ALA A 159 -3.29 -16.48 -6.06
N ALA A 160 -4.59 -16.34 -6.35
CA ALA A 160 -5.12 -15.67 -7.52
C ALA A 160 -6.43 -14.97 -7.15
N GLY A 161 -6.31 -13.85 -6.45
CA GLY A 161 -7.42 -13.03 -5.98
C GLY A 161 -7.70 -11.84 -6.90
N GLN A 162 -8.87 -11.25 -6.67
CA GLN A 162 -9.31 -9.97 -7.23
C GLN A 162 -9.96 -9.16 -6.10
N PRO A 163 -9.98 -7.82 -6.18
CA PRO A 163 -10.72 -7.00 -5.22
C PRO A 163 -12.23 -7.14 -5.37
N ASP A 164 -12.96 -6.79 -4.30
CA ASP A 164 -14.40 -6.64 -4.36
C ASP A 164 -14.77 -5.39 -5.18
N GLN A 165 -15.80 -5.47 -6.01
CA GLN A 165 -16.29 -4.36 -6.82
C GLN A 165 -16.67 -3.13 -5.97
N ALA A 166 -17.19 -3.35 -4.77
CA ALA A 166 -17.56 -2.26 -3.85
C ALA A 166 -16.36 -1.39 -3.46
N LEU A 167 -15.12 -1.89 -3.57
CA LEU A 167 -13.92 -1.14 -3.25
C LEU A 167 -13.70 0.03 -4.22
N LEU A 168 -14.15 -0.05 -5.48
CA LEU A 168 -13.98 1.03 -6.47
C LEU A 168 -14.51 2.37 -5.97
N ALA A 169 -15.65 2.38 -5.27
CA ALA A 169 -16.24 3.59 -4.71
C ALA A 169 -15.45 4.20 -3.53
N ALA A 170 -14.49 3.46 -2.98
CA ALA A 170 -13.62 3.89 -1.89
C ALA A 170 -12.23 4.34 -2.37
N VAL A 171 -11.90 4.16 -3.66
CA VAL A 171 -10.59 4.53 -4.23
C VAL A 171 -10.60 5.98 -4.69
N ARG A 172 -9.55 6.71 -4.34
CA ARG A 172 -9.26 8.05 -4.85
C ARG A 172 -8.56 7.95 -6.21
N PRO A 173 -8.99 8.69 -7.23
CA PRO A 173 -8.29 8.78 -8.50
C PRO A 173 -6.83 9.24 -8.36
N LEU A 174 -5.99 8.85 -9.31
CA LEU A 174 -4.63 9.35 -9.44
C LEU A 174 -4.64 10.51 -10.45
N GLU A 175 -4.44 11.74 -9.97
CA GLU A 175 -4.48 12.97 -10.77
C GLU A 175 -3.13 13.73 -10.72
#